data_AF-A0A0R2PCU3-F1
#
_entry.id   AF-A0A0R2PCU3-F1
#
_cell.length_a   1.000
_cell.length_b   1.000
_cell.length_c   1.000
_cell.angle_alpha   90.00
_cell.angle_beta   90.00
_cell.angle_gamma   90.00
#
_symmetry.space_group_name_H-M   'P 1'
#
loop_
_entity.id
_entity.type
_entity.pdbx_description
1 polymer ?
#
loop_
_entity_poly.entity_id
_entity_poly.type
_entity_poly.pdbx_seq_one_letter_code
_entity_poly.pdbx_strand_id
1 'polypeptide(L)'
;MSEPIVLGIETSCDETAVGVVRGRTLLANVIASSVEEHARFGGVVPEIASRAHLEAMIPTLYQALRDSKISLKDIDAVAVTGGPGLVGALLVGVGSAGGLALGLNKPIYAVNHLAAHVSVDYLTHENPLDPTIALLVSGGHSSLLQVDDITGSITKLGETMDDAAGEAFDKIARVMKLGFPGGPAIDTLAKDGGASAIDFPRGLTTSNDWLTRPFDFSFSGLKTAVARYLEATPNYARADVAASFQE
;
A
#
# COMPACT_ATOMS: atom_id res chain seq x y z
N MET A 1 19.59 -29.12 -2.32
CA MET A 1 18.34 -29.04 -3.10
C MET A 1 18.24 -27.62 -3.64
N SER A 2 17.72 -27.42 -4.85
CA SER A 2 17.44 -26.07 -5.34
C SER A 2 16.33 -25.44 -4.49
N GLU A 3 16.47 -24.16 -4.18
CA GLU A 3 15.42 -23.40 -3.48
C GLU A 3 14.15 -23.29 -4.35
N PRO A 4 12.96 -23.23 -3.73
CA PRO A 4 11.69 -23.18 -4.46
C PRO A 4 11.55 -21.87 -5.23
N ILE A 5 10.93 -21.94 -6.41
CA ILE A 5 10.59 -20.78 -7.26
C ILE A 5 9.09 -20.50 -7.16
N VAL A 6 8.74 -19.34 -6.61
CA VAL A 6 7.36 -18.90 -6.42
C VAL A 6 7.05 -17.71 -7.32
N LEU A 7 5.94 -17.79 -8.06
CA LEU A 7 5.39 -16.67 -8.82
C LEU A 7 4.28 -16.00 -8.01
N GLY A 8 4.44 -14.73 -7.69
CA GLY A 8 3.46 -13.91 -6.96
C GLY A 8 2.62 -13.03 -7.89
N ILE A 9 1.33 -12.90 -7.60
CA ILE A 9 0.39 -12.01 -8.31
C ILE A 9 -0.29 -11.07 -7.30
N GLU A 10 -0.25 -9.77 -7.57
CA GLU A 10 -0.83 -8.72 -6.73
C GLU A 10 -1.74 -7.83 -7.58
N THR A 11 -3.01 -7.71 -7.17
CA THR A 11 -4.09 -6.95 -7.83
C THR A 11 -5.12 -6.42 -6.82
N SER A 12 -4.70 -6.05 -5.62
CA SER A 12 -5.60 -5.62 -4.53
C SER A 12 -6.21 -4.24 -4.75
N CYS A 13 -5.55 -3.36 -5.50
CA CYS A 13 -5.97 -1.97 -5.68
C CYS A 13 -5.87 -1.51 -7.15
N ASP A 14 -4.84 -0.75 -7.52
CA ASP A 14 -4.68 -0.08 -8.81
C ASP A 14 -3.37 -0.43 -9.53
N GLU A 15 -2.60 -1.34 -8.95
CA GLU A 15 -1.35 -1.86 -9.49
C GLU A 15 -1.49 -3.34 -9.84
N THR A 16 -1.18 -3.71 -11.08
CA THR A 16 -1.05 -5.10 -11.51
C THR A 16 0.40 -5.50 -11.40
N ALA A 17 0.75 -6.34 -10.44
CA ALA A 17 2.13 -6.76 -10.24
C ALA A 17 2.30 -8.28 -10.34
N VAL A 18 3.41 -8.68 -10.97
CA VAL A 18 3.88 -10.06 -10.99
C VAL A 18 5.33 -10.10 -10.51
N GLY A 19 5.56 -10.85 -9.45
CA GLY A 19 6.88 -11.07 -8.85
C GLY A 19 7.33 -12.52 -9.04
N VAL A 20 8.64 -12.74 -9.14
CA VAL A 20 9.23 -14.09 -9.15
C VAL A 20 10.33 -14.13 -8.11
N VAL A 21 10.24 -15.07 -7.17
CA VAL A 21 11.21 -15.23 -6.07
C VAL A 21 11.73 -16.66 -6.04
N ARG A 22 13.04 -16.83 -5.86
CA ARG A 22 13.69 -18.11 -5.58
C ARG A 22 14.28 -18.09 -4.17
N GLY A 23 13.74 -18.88 -3.25
CA GLY A 23 14.10 -18.77 -1.83
C GLY A 23 13.83 -17.37 -1.31
N ARG A 24 14.90 -16.59 -1.04
CA ARG A 24 14.83 -15.17 -0.67
C ARG A 24 15.32 -14.21 -1.77
N THR A 25 15.67 -14.75 -2.93
CA THR A 25 16.21 -13.97 -4.05
C THR A 25 15.08 -13.51 -4.97
N LEU A 26 14.91 -12.19 -5.11
CA LEU A 26 13.99 -11.61 -6.09
C LEU A 26 14.59 -11.74 -7.51
N LEU A 27 13.89 -12.46 -8.39
CA LEU A 27 14.31 -12.68 -9.78
C LEU A 27 13.63 -11.70 -10.75
N ALA A 28 12.39 -11.31 -10.47
CA ALA A 28 11.66 -10.30 -11.23
C ALA A 28 10.64 -9.60 -10.35
N ASN A 29 10.41 -8.32 -10.63
CA ASN A 29 9.34 -7.51 -10.07
C ASN A 29 8.83 -6.58 -11.16
N VAL A 30 7.66 -6.90 -11.72
CA VAL A 30 7.06 -6.13 -12.80
C VAL A 30 5.74 -5.55 -12.33
N ILE A 31 5.59 -4.23 -12.47
CA ILE A 31 4.43 -3.48 -12.04
C ILE A 31 3.86 -2.72 -13.24
N ALA A 32 2.56 -2.88 -13.49
CA ALA A 32 1.78 -2.05 -14.38
C ALA A 32 0.76 -1.25 -13.55
N SER A 33 0.98 0.06 -13.46
CA SER A 33 0.17 0.96 -12.64
C SER A 33 -0.94 1.62 -13.47
N SER A 34 -2.16 1.68 -12.90
CA SER A 34 -3.32 2.37 -13.50
C SER A 34 -3.58 3.75 -12.87
N VAL A 35 -2.67 4.27 -12.05
CA VAL A 35 -2.81 5.55 -11.33
C VAL A 35 -3.25 6.71 -12.23
N GLU A 36 -2.69 6.81 -13.45
CA GLU A 36 -3.04 7.87 -14.40
C GLU A 36 -4.51 7.82 -14.85
N GLU A 37 -5.09 6.62 -14.93
CA GLU A 37 -6.49 6.44 -15.34
C GLU A 37 -7.46 6.98 -14.28
N HIS A 38 -7.05 6.91 -13.01
CA HIS A 38 -7.78 7.37 -11.81
C HIS A 38 -7.60 8.86 -11.53
N ALA A 39 -6.50 9.46 -12.00
CA ALA A 39 -6.13 10.85 -11.69
C ALA A 39 -7.25 11.86 -11.99
N ARG A 40 -8.00 11.68 -13.09
CA ARG A 40 -9.14 12.54 -13.47
C ARG A 40 -10.33 12.46 -12.51
N PHE A 41 -10.44 11.39 -11.74
CA PHE A 41 -11.51 11.17 -10.76
C PHE A 41 -11.08 11.61 -9.34
N GLY A 42 -9.78 11.86 -9.13
CA GLY A 42 -9.23 12.25 -7.84
C GLY A 42 -9.29 11.14 -6.79
N GLY A 43 -9.21 9.88 -7.23
CA GLY A 43 -9.23 8.67 -6.40
C GLY A 43 -9.46 7.41 -7.24
N VAL A 44 -9.14 6.25 -6.67
CA VAL A 44 -9.27 4.95 -7.35
C VAL A 44 -10.74 4.62 -7.62
N VAL A 45 -11.05 4.33 -8.89
CA VAL A 45 -12.39 3.89 -9.32
C VAL A 45 -12.37 2.35 -9.47
N PRO A 46 -13.14 1.59 -8.65
CA PRO A 46 -13.02 0.13 -8.61
C PRO A 46 -13.21 -0.60 -9.94
N GLU A 47 -14.15 -0.14 -10.77
CA GLU A 47 -14.41 -0.75 -12.09
C GLU A 47 -13.27 -0.49 -13.08
N ILE A 48 -12.65 0.69 -13.04
CA ILE A 48 -11.52 1.04 -13.91
C ILE A 48 -10.31 0.18 -13.52
N ALA A 49 -10.02 0.07 -12.22
CA ALA A 49 -8.94 -0.75 -11.71
C ALA A 49 -9.12 -2.23 -12.13
N SER A 50 -10.32 -2.78 -11.96
CA SER A 50 -10.63 -4.16 -12.35
C SER A 50 -10.37 -4.43 -13.83
N ARG A 51 -10.73 -3.49 -14.73
CA ARG A 51 -10.46 -3.60 -16.17
C ARG A 51 -8.96 -3.48 -16.49
N ALA A 52 -8.28 -2.52 -15.88
CA ALA A 52 -6.85 -2.34 -16.05
C ALA A 52 -6.07 -3.61 -15.66
N HIS A 53 -6.45 -4.29 -14.58
CA HIS A 53 -5.86 -5.58 -14.21
C HIS A 53 -6.06 -6.65 -15.28
N LEU A 54 -7.26 -6.77 -15.86
CA LEU A 54 -7.52 -7.75 -16.92
C LEU A 54 -6.65 -7.51 -18.16
N GLU A 55 -6.49 -6.25 -18.55
CA GLU A 55 -5.68 -5.87 -19.71
C GLU A 55 -4.18 -6.05 -19.45
N ALA A 56 -3.71 -5.71 -18.25
CA ALA A 56 -2.30 -5.74 -17.90
C ALA A 56 -1.77 -7.12 -17.48
N MET A 57 -2.62 -8.03 -16.97
CA MET A 57 -2.18 -9.29 -16.36
C MET A 57 -1.27 -10.13 -17.26
N ILE A 58 -1.71 -10.41 -18.49
CA ILE A 58 -0.95 -11.27 -19.42
C ILE A 58 0.38 -10.60 -19.83
N PRO A 59 0.41 -9.32 -20.27
CA PRO A 59 1.65 -8.60 -20.54
C PRO A 59 2.63 -8.60 -19.36
N THR A 60 2.14 -8.29 -18.15
CA THR A 60 2.95 -8.23 -16.92
C THR A 60 3.54 -9.60 -16.57
N LEU A 61 2.75 -10.67 -16.67
CA LEU A 61 3.22 -12.05 -16.47
C LEU A 61 4.35 -12.41 -17.45
N TYR A 62 4.15 -12.16 -18.74
CA TYR A 62 5.17 -12.47 -19.74
C TYR A 62 6.44 -11.66 -19.56
N GLN A 63 6.32 -10.39 -19.14
CA GLN A 63 7.47 -9.57 -18.81
C GLN A 63 8.23 -10.13 -17.60
N ALA A 64 7.52 -10.53 -16.53
CA ALA A 64 8.15 -11.11 -15.35
C ALA A 64 8.92 -12.40 -15.66
N LEU A 65 8.38 -13.26 -16.53
CA LEU A 65 9.08 -14.48 -17.00
C LEU A 65 10.33 -14.15 -17.83
N ARG A 66 10.27 -13.12 -18.68
CA ARG A 66 11.45 -12.66 -19.45
C ARG A 66 12.54 -12.13 -18.53
N ASP A 67 12.18 -11.27 -17.57
CA ASP A 67 13.13 -10.60 -16.67
C ASP A 67 13.82 -11.59 -15.73
N SER A 68 13.06 -12.54 -15.18
CA SER A 68 13.58 -13.60 -14.31
C SER A 68 14.31 -14.70 -15.06
N LYS A 69 14.18 -14.77 -16.39
CA LYS A 69 14.76 -15.81 -17.27
C LYS A 69 14.34 -17.23 -16.85
N ILE A 70 13.12 -17.40 -16.33
CA ILE A 70 12.55 -18.70 -16.02
C ILE A 70 11.44 -19.06 -17.00
N SER A 71 11.21 -20.36 -17.15
CA SER A 71 10.02 -20.89 -17.80
C SER A 71 8.90 -21.08 -16.79
N LEU A 72 7.64 -21.05 -17.26
CA LEU A 72 6.49 -21.44 -16.44
C LEU A 72 6.62 -22.84 -15.83
N LYS A 73 7.37 -23.74 -16.48
CA LYS A 73 7.59 -25.10 -15.99
C LYS A 73 8.52 -25.16 -14.78
N ASP A 74 9.33 -24.12 -14.57
CA ASP A 74 10.28 -24.02 -13.47
C ASP A 74 9.61 -23.52 -12.18
N ILE A 75 8.37 -23.06 -12.26
CA ILE A 75 7.60 -22.58 -11.11
C ILE A 75 7.18 -23.76 -10.23
N ASP A 76 7.43 -23.65 -8.93
CA ASP A 76 7.04 -24.63 -7.92
C ASP A 76 5.69 -24.31 -7.28
N ALA A 77 5.33 -23.04 -7.19
CA ALA A 77 4.06 -22.59 -6.64
C ALA A 77 3.62 -21.23 -7.20
N VAL A 78 2.31 -20.96 -7.15
CA VAL A 78 1.73 -19.65 -7.42
C VAL A 78 1.22 -19.05 -6.12
N ALA A 79 1.63 -17.84 -5.79
CA ALA A 79 1.09 -17.05 -4.70
C ALA A 79 0.23 -15.91 -5.26
N VAL A 80 -0.87 -15.59 -4.61
CA VAL A 80 -1.75 -14.50 -5.03
C VAL A 80 -2.34 -13.80 -3.83
N THR A 81 -2.49 -12.48 -3.93
CA THR A 81 -3.15 -11.70 -2.90
C THR A 81 -4.61 -12.10 -2.76
N GLY A 82 -4.97 -12.64 -1.59
CA GLY A 82 -6.34 -13.03 -1.23
C GLY A 82 -7.13 -11.92 -0.54
N GLY A 83 -6.46 -10.85 -0.11
CA GLY A 83 -7.04 -9.67 0.51
C GLY A 83 -6.20 -9.14 1.68
N PRO A 84 -6.60 -8.00 2.29
CA PRO A 84 -7.72 -7.13 1.89
C PRO A 84 -7.47 -6.43 0.55
N GLY A 85 -8.52 -5.88 -0.05
CA GLY A 85 -8.46 -5.19 -1.35
C GLY A 85 -9.83 -5.00 -1.99
N LEU A 86 -9.86 -4.35 -3.16
CA LEU A 86 -11.06 -4.15 -3.96
C LEU A 86 -11.51 -5.50 -4.54
N VAL A 87 -12.75 -5.91 -4.25
CA VAL A 87 -13.26 -7.25 -4.63
C VAL A 87 -13.13 -7.55 -6.13
N GLY A 88 -13.44 -6.58 -7.00
CA GLY A 88 -13.31 -6.76 -8.45
C GLY A 88 -11.86 -6.96 -8.89
N ALA A 89 -10.94 -6.21 -8.29
CA ALA A 89 -9.52 -6.28 -8.56
C ALA A 89 -8.91 -7.59 -8.06
N LEU A 90 -9.23 -8.01 -6.83
CA LEU A 90 -8.80 -9.28 -6.24
C LEU A 90 -9.25 -10.48 -7.09
N LEU A 91 -10.48 -10.46 -7.61
CA LEU A 91 -11.01 -11.55 -8.45
C LEU A 91 -10.19 -11.76 -9.72
N VAL A 92 -9.64 -10.70 -10.31
CA VAL A 92 -8.77 -10.82 -11.50
C VAL A 92 -7.48 -11.56 -11.16
N GLY A 93 -6.81 -11.18 -10.07
CA GLY A 93 -5.60 -11.86 -9.61
C GLY A 93 -5.88 -13.32 -9.23
N VAL A 94 -6.88 -13.57 -8.38
CA VAL A 94 -7.23 -14.92 -7.91
C VAL A 94 -7.65 -15.82 -9.07
N GLY A 95 -8.44 -15.32 -10.02
CA GLY A 95 -8.83 -16.07 -11.22
C GLY A 95 -7.63 -16.42 -12.10
N SER A 96 -6.72 -15.45 -12.31
CA SER A 96 -5.50 -15.64 -13.11
C SER A 96 -4.55 -16.65 -12.46
N ALA A 97 -4.30 -16.51 -11.17
CA ALA A 97 -3.48 -17.42 -10.39
C ALA A 97 -4.06 -18.83 -10.36
N GLY A 98 -5.37 -18.95 -10.15
CA GLY A 98 -6.09 -20.23 -10.17
C GLY A 98 -5.98 -20.94 -11.51
N GLY A 99 -6.19 -20.21 -12.62
CA GLY A 99 -5.99 -20.76 -13.97
C GLY A 99 -4.56 -21.21 -14.24
N LEU A 100 -3.57 -20.42 -13.81
CA LEU A 100 -2.15 -20.75 -13.96
C LEU A 100 -1.75 -21.99 -13.15
N ALA A 101 -2.11 -22.02 -11.86
CA ALA A 101 -1.82 -23.14 -10.97
C ALA A 101 -2.45 -24.45 -11.46
N LEU A 102 -3.72 -24.39 -11.91
CA LEU A 102 -4.42 -25.52 -12.50
C LEU A 102 -3.72 -26.02 -13.77
N GLY A 103 -3.37 -25.11 -14.69
CA GLY A 103 -2.70 -25.46 -15.95
C GLY A 103 -1.30 -26.04 -15.76
N LEU A 104 -0.58 -25.63 -14.71
CA LEU A 104 0.76 -26.13 -14.38
C LEU A 104 0.75 -27.35 -13.45
N ASN A 105 -0.41 -27.71 -12.90
CA ASN A 105 -0.53 -28.69 -11.83
C ASN A 105 0.40 -28.37 -10.64
N LYS A 106 0.33 -27.12 -10.16
CA LYS A 106 1.14 -26.59 -9.06
C LYS A 106 0.24 -26.08 -7.92
N PRO A 107 0.72 -26.09 -6.67
CA PRO A 107 -0.01 -25.50 -5.55
C PRO A 107 -0.23 -24.00 -5.73
N ILE A 108 -1.33 -23.51 -5.16
CA ILE A 108 -1.67 -22.09 -5.09
C ILE A 108 -1.81 -21.67 -3.61
N TYR A 109 -1.28 -20.50 -3.28
CA TYR A 109 -1.35 -19.93 -1.94
C TYR A 109 -2.02 -18.56 -1.98
N ALA A 110 -3.08 -18.40 -1.19
CA ALA A 110 -3.66 -17.09 -0.94
C ALA A 110 -2.84 -16.38 0.15
N VAL A 111 -2.39 -15.16 -0.15
CA VAL A 111 -1.53 -14.36 0.72
C VAL A 111 -2.30 -13.14 1.21
N ASN A 112 -2.12 -12.81 2.49
CA ASN A 112 -2.65 -11.57 3.03
C ASN A 112 -1.80 -10.38 2.55
N HIS A 113 -2.42 -9.37 1.94
CA HIS A 113 -1.75 -8.19 1.39
C HIS A 113 -0.92 -7.44 2.45
N LEU A 114 -1.45 -7.28 3.65
CA LEU A 114 -0.78 -6.56 4.74
C LEU A 114 0.42 -7.36 5.27
N ALA A 115 0.28 -8.69 5.36
CA ALA A 115 1.40 -9.58 5.68
C ALA A 115 2.50 -9.49 4.62
N ALA A 116 2.12 -9.41 3.35
CA ALA A 116 3.08 -9.30 2.25
C ALA A 116 3.92 -8.02 2.34
N HIS A 117 3.33 -6.88 2.72
CA HIS A 117 4.10 -5.64 2.96
C HIS A 117 5.19 -5.82 4.01
N VAL A 118 4.91 -6.54 5.10
CA VAL A 118 5.92 -6.83 6.13
C VAL A 118 6.96 -7.83 5.63
N SER A 119 6.53 -8.82 4.85
CA SER A 119 7.43 -9.89 4.39
C SER A 119 8.45 -9.46 3.34
N VAL A 120 8.26 -8.32 2.67
CA VAL A 120 9.25 -7.76 1.72
C VAL A 120 10.61 -7.60 2.38
N ASP A 121 10.66 -7.28 3.67
CA ASP A 121 11.92 -7.03 4.37
C ASP A 121 12.78 -8.32 4.49
N TYR A 122 12.15 -9.51 4.46
CA TYR A 122 12.86 -10.79 4.33
C TYR A 122 13.62 -10.91 2.99
N LEU A 123 13.27 -10.16 1.95
CA LEU A 123 14.01 -10.16 0.68
C LEU A 123 15.24 -9.25 0.72
N THR A 124 15.26 -8.24 1.58
CA THR A 124 16.29 -7.20 1.61
C THR A 124 17.29 -7.38 2.75
N HIS A 125 16.89 -8.00 3.85
CA HIS A 125 17.73 -8.20 5.03
C HIS A 125 17.89 -9.69 5.33
N GLU A 126 18.99 -10.09 5.95
CA GLU A 126 19.24 -11.49 6.33
C GLU A 126 18.67 -11.85 7.71
N ASN A 127 18.51 -10.85 8.59
CA ASN A 127 18.05 -11.07 9.95
C ASN A 127 16.60 -11.58 9.99
N PRO A 128 16.24 -12.42 10.97
CA PRO A 128 14.85 -12.74 11.25
C PRO A 128 14.08 -11.47 11.62
N LEU A 129 12.89 -11.29 11.05
CA LEU A 129 12.01 -10.19 11.42
C LEU A 129 11.10 -10.55 12.58
N ASP A 130 10.81 -11.83 12.77
CA ASP A 130 9.83 -12.23 13.77
C ASP A 130 10.49 -12.45 15.16
N PRO A 131 9.91 -11.93 16.25
CA PRO A 131 8.70 -11.09 16.31
C PRO A 131 8.98 -9.60 16.02
N THR A 132 8.06 -8.92 15.31
CA THR A 132 8.14 -7.48 14.99
C THR A 132 6.81 -6.74 15.19
N ILE A 133 6.90 -5.45 15.51
CA ILE A 133 5.79 -4.51 15.38
C ILE A 133 5.93 -3.76 14.06
N ALA A 134 4.96 -3.93 13.17
CA ALA A 134 4.91 -3.27 11.88
C ALA A 134 3.92 -2.11 11.90
N LEU A 135 4.39 -0.91 11.54
CA LEU A 135 3.53 0.24 11.24
C LEU A 135 3.28 0.26 9.73
N LEU A 136 2.07 -0.09 9.33
CA LEU A 136 1.68 -0.14 7.93
C LEU A 136 0.95 1.15 7.55
N VAL A 137 1.57 1.96 6.70
CA VAL A 137 1.07 3.26 6.25
C VAL A 137 1.01 3.28 4.72
N SER A 138 -0.20 3.29 4.16
CA SER A 138 -0.46 3.39 2.73
C SER A 138 -1.58 4.40 2.45
N GLY A 139 -1.98 4.54 1.18
CA GLY A 139 -3.13 5.34 0.78
C GLY A 139 -4.43 4.91 1.48
N GLY A 140 -4.63 3.61 1.69
CA GLY A 140 -5.86 3.06 2.26
C GLY A 140 -5.73 2.40 3.63
N HIS A 141 -4.52 2.34 4.20
CA HIS A 141 -4.28 1.66 5.47
C HIS A 141 -3.37 2.50 6.38
N SER A 142 -3.71 2.50 7.66
CA SER A 142 -2.86 3.03 8.73
C SER A 142 -3.10 2.14 9.94
N SER A 143 -2.23 1.17 10.15
CA SER A 143 -2.43 0.09 11.12
C SER A 143 -1.13 -0.25 11.83
N LEU A 144 -1.24 -0.56 13.11
CA LEU A 144 -0.16 -1.11 13.92
C LEU A 144 -0.41 -2.62 14.09
N LEU A 145 0.52 -3.42 13.60
CA LEU A 145 0.41 -4.87 13.57
C LEU A 145 1.52 -5.49 14.42
N GLN A 146 1.17 -6.46 15.25
CA GLN A 146 2.12 -7.37 15.88
C GLN A 146 2.22 -8.62 15.01
N VAL A 147 3.44 -8.90 14.56
CA VAL A 147 3.78 -10.06 13.74
C VAL A 147 4.68 -10.95 14.58
N ASP A 148 4.11 -12.02 15.14
CA ASP A 148 4.87 -13.01 15.92
C ASP A 148 5.53 -14.06 15.02
N ASP A 149 4.90 -14.35 13.87
CA ASP A 149 5.37 -15.23 12.81
C ASP A 149 4.68 -14.78 11.51
N ILE A 150 5.46 -14.40 10.50
CA ILE A 150 4.94 -13.91 9.21
C ILE A 150 4.10 -14.95 8.46
N THR A 151 4.31 -16.24 8.75
CA THR A 151 3.54 -17.36 8.20
C THR A 151 2.31 -17.72 9.05
N GLY A 152 2.23 -17.15 10.25
CA GLY A 152 1.21 -17.41 11.25
C GLY A 152 0.19 -16.29 11.40
N SER A 153 -0.29 -16.10 12.62
CA SER A 153 -1.28 -15.08 12.95
C SER A 153 -0.65 -13.70 13.08
N ILE A 154 -1.23 -12.72 12.40
CA ILE A 154 -0.91 -11.29 12.58
C ILE A 154 -1.99 -10.67 13.46
N THR A 155 -1.57 -10.06 14.57
CA THR A 155 -2.47 -9.41 15.53
C THR A 155 -2.51 -7.91 15.24
N LYS A 156 -3.70 -7.38 14.96
CA LYS A 156 -3.89 -5.93 14.83
C LYS A 156 -3.95 -5.30 16.21
N LEU A 157 -2.98 -4.43 16.53
CA LEU A 157 -2.91 -3.71 17.80
C LEU A 157 -3.77 -2.44 17.78
N GLY A 158 -3.81 -1.75 16.64
CA GLY A 158 -4.61 -0.55 16.44
C GLY A 158 -4.66 -0.14 14.97
N GLU A 159 -5.60 0.73 14.64
CA GLU A 159 -5.79 1.23 13.28
C GLU A 159 -6.35 2.64 13.26
N THR A 160 -6.31 3.27 12.08
CA THR A 160 -7.04 4.52 11.88
C THR A 160 -8.54 4.30 12.06
N MET A 161 -9.16 5.23 12.74
CA MET A 161 -10.60 5.31 12.91
C MET A 161 -11.36 5.84 11.70
N ASP A 162 -10.65 6.62 10.89
CA ASP A 162 -11.25 7.49 9.90
C ASP A 162 -10.46 7.45 8.59
N ASP A 163 -9.78 8.55 8.22
CA ASP A 163 -8.94 8.60 7.02
C ASP A 163 -7.65 7.82 7.29
N ALA A 164 -7.10 7.10 6.32
CA ALA A 164 -5.71 6.66 6.40
C ALA A 164 -4.77 7.88 6.27
N ALA A 165 -3.54 7.76 6.75
CA ALA A 165 -2.56 8.84 6.63
C ALA A 165 -2.38 9.24 5.15
N GLY A 166 -2.17 8.29 4.24
CA GLY A 166 -2.03 8.58 2.81
C GLY A 166 -3.28 9.26 2.22
N GLU A 167 -4.47 8.84 2.60
CA GLU A 167 -5.72 9.50 2.21
C GLU A 167 -5.82 10.95 2.74
N ALA A 168 -5.34 11.22 3.96
CA ALA A 168 -5.27 12.57 4.49
C ALA A 168 -4.32 13.45 3.65
N PHE A 169 -3.16 12.94 3.25
CA PHE A 169 -2.24 13.62 2.32
C PHE A 169 -2.92 13.94 0.98
N ASP A 170 -3.61 12.97 0.37
CA ASP A 170 -4.29 13.16 -0.92
C ASP A 170 -5.41 14.21 -0.83
N LYS A 171 -6.19 14.19 0.26
CA LYS A 171 -7.25 15.18 0.49
C LYS A 171 -6.69 16.59 0.68
N ILE A 172 -5.63 16.76 1.46
CA ILE A 172 -5.01 18.07 1.66
C ILE A 172 -4.37 18.59 0.39
N ALA A 173 -3.67 17.74 -0.36
CA ALA A 173 -3.09 18.10 -1.66
C ALA A 173 -4.17 18.59 -2.63
N ARG A 174 -5.35 17.95 -2.63
CA ARG A 174 -6.50 18.36 -3.45
C ARG A 174 -7.01 19.75 -3.05
N VAL A 175 -7.15 20.03 -1.76
CA VAL A 175 -7.58 21.36 -1.27
C VAL A 175 -6.56 22.44 -1.62
N MET A 176 -5.26 22.10 -1.54
CA MET A 176 -4.15 22.99 -1.91
C MET A 176 -3.89 23.07 -3.42
N LYS A 177 -4.65 22.33 -4.25
CA LYS A 177 -4.52 22.26 -5.72
C LYS A 177 -3.14 21.78 -6.18
N LEU A 178 -2.58 20.77 -5.51
CA LEU A 178 -1.27 20.18 -5.81
C LEU A 178 -1.32 18.98 -6.75
N GLY A 179 -2.51 18.47 -7.08
CA GLY A 179 -2.70 17.30 -7.95
C GLY A 179 -2.82 15.97 -7.18
N PHE A 180 -2.66 14.86 -7.88
CA PHE A 180 -2.71 13.49 -7.37
C PHE A 180 -1.59 12.66 -8.04
N PRO A 181 -0.82 11.83 -7.32
CA PRO A 181 -0.90 11.56 -5.87
C PRO A 181 -0.41 12.74 -5.02
N GLY A 182 -1.05 12.96 -3.87
CA GLY A 182 -0.86 14.13 -3.02
C GLY A 182 0.34 14.04 -2.09
N GLY A 183 0.67 12.85 -1.60
CA GLY A 183 1.81 12.60 -0.71
C GLY A 183 3.13 13.19 -1.20
N PRO A 184 3.63 12.80 -2.40
CA PRO A 184 4.89 13.33 -2.95
C PRO A 184 4.89 14.84 -3.17
N ALA A 185 3.73 15.41 -3.52
CA ALA A 185 3.59 16.85 -3.76
C ALA A 185 3.68 17.65 -2.45
N ILE A 186 3.06 17.16 -1.37
CA ILE A 186 3.17 17.75 -0.03
C ILE A 186 4.61 17.61 0.48
N ASP A 187 5.22 16.43 0.41
CA ASP A 187 6.61 16.21 0.89
C ASP A 187 7.60 17.15 0.19
N THR A 188 7.45 17.36 -1.11
CA THR A 188 8.31 18.28 -1.87
C THR A 188 8.14 19.71 -1.38
N LEU A 189 6.90 20.14 -1.17
CA LEU A 189 6.56 21.50 -0.76
C LEU A 189 6.94 21.79 0.71
N ALA A 190 6.86 20.78 1.58
CA ALA A 190 7.17 20.88 3.00
C ALA A 190 8.66 21.17 3.27
N LYS A 191 9.56 20.78 2.36
CA LYS A 191 11.02 21.02 2.50
C LYS A 191 11.39 22.50 2.59
N ASP A 192 10.55 23.37 2.04
CA ASP A 192 10.75 24.82 2.04
C ASP A 192 9.97 25.54 3.16
N GLY A 193 9.31 24.80 4.05
CA GLY A 193 8.43 25.34 5.09
C GLY A 193 8.94 25.14 6.51
N GLY A 194 8.39 25.90 7.45
CA GLY A 194 8.61 25.70 8.88
C GLY A 194 7.64 24.67 9.45
N ALA A 195 8.13 23.52 9.92
CA ALA A 195 7.29 22.47 10.54
C ALA A 195 6.45 22.99 11.72
N SER A 196 6.93 23.99 12.47
CA SER A 196 6.23 24.61 13.59
C SER A 196 5.55 25.95 13.26
N ALA A 197 5.41 26.30 11.98
CA ALA A 197 4.81 27.56 11.57
C ALA A 197 3.31 27.65 11.90
N ILE A 198 2.60 26.52 11.86
CA ILE A 198 1.18 26.41 12.14
C ILE A 198 0.94 25.27 13.13
N ASP A 199 0.22 25.54 14.21
CA ASP A 199 -0.11 24.54 15.23
C ASP A 199 -1.38 23.78 14.83
N PHE A 200 -1.20 22.64 14.15
CA PHE A 200 -2.30 21.76 13.79
C PHE A 200 -2.54 20.68 14.86
N PRO A 201 -3.80 20.26 15.10
CA PRO A 201 -4.11 19.31 16.15
C PRO A 201 -3.64 17.89 15.79
N ARG A 202 -3.12 17.18 16.79
CA ARG A 202 -2.83 15.75 16.71
C ARG A 202 -4.02 14.94 17.27
N GLY A 203 -4.51 13.97 16.50
CA GLY A 203 -5.63 13.12 16.91
C GLY A 203 -5.23 12.10 17.98
N LEU A 204 -6.17 11.74 18.86
CA LEU A 204 -6.03 10.68 19.87
C LEU A 204 -4.83 10.81 20.83
N THR A 205 -4.45 12.05 21.18
CA THR A 205 -3.34 12.32 22.10
C THR A 205 -3.77 12.64 23.53
N THR A 206 -5.04 12.49 23.89
CA THR A 206 -5.48 12.77 25.27
C THR A 206 -5.16 11.60 26.21
N SER A 207 -5.04 11.87 27.51
CA SER A 207 -4.79 10.81 28.51
C SER A 207 -5.87 9.72 28.50
N ASN A 208 -7.11 10.06 28.16
CA ASN A 208 -8.20 9.08 28.07
C ASN A 208 -8.08 8.22 26.80
N ASP A 209 -7.63 8.80 25.69
CA ASP A 209 -7.39 8.06 24.45
C ASP A 209 -6.29 7.01 24.66
N TRP A 210 -5.20 7.36 25.33
CA TRP A 210 -4.13 6.40 25.63
C TRP A 210 -4.57 5.24 26.54
N LEU A 211 -5.56 5.46 27.41
CA LEU A 211 -6.08 4.40 28.28
C LEU A 211 -7.04 3.46 27.55
N THR A 212 -7.88 4.02 26.67
CA THR A 212 -8.95 3.25 26.01
C THR A 212 -8.49 2.67 24.67
N ARG A 213 -7.56 3.34 23.99
CA ARG A 213 -7.23 3.18 22.58
C ARG A 213 -5.75 3.53 22.30
N PRO A 214 -4.80 2.86 22.97
CA PRO A 214 -3.39 3.24 22.99
C PRO A 214 -2.69 3.22 21.63
N PHE A 215 -3.25 2.51 20.64
CA PHE A 215 -2.60 2.24 19.35
C PHE A 215 -3.43 2.68 18.14
N ASP A 216 -4.58 3.32 18.36
CA ASP A 216 -5.44 3.79 17.28
C ASP A 216 -4.98 5.17 16.77
N PHE A 217 -5.33 5.48 15.51
CA PHE A 217 -5.01 6.74 14.85
C PHE A 217 -6.28 7.50 14.43
N SER A 218 -6.20 8.82 14.29
CA SER A 218 -7.26 9.64 13.71
C SER A 218 -6.67 10.84 12.99
N PHE A 219 -7.04 11.01 11.72
CA PHE A 219 -6.53 12.06 10.83
C PHE A 219 -7.64 13.00 10.34
N SER A 220 -8.93 12.66 10.53
CA SER A 220 -10.05 13.49 10.07
C SER A 220 -10.12 14.87 10.75
N GLY A 221 -9.75 14.94 12.04
CA GLY A 221 -9.66 16.18 12.80
C GLY A 221 -8.57 17.11 12.27
N LEU A 222 -7.38 16.55 11.99
CA LEU A 222 -6.26 17.26 11.36
C LEU A 222 -6.68 17.82 10.00
N LYS A 223 -7.28 17.00 9.13
CA LYS A 223 -7.80 17.43 7.83
C LYS A 223 -8.75 18.63 7.95
N THR A 224 -9.68 18.58 8.89
CA THR A 224 -10.66 19.64 9.11
C THR A 224 -10.00 20.93 9.60
N ALA A 225 -9.00 20.83 10.48
CA ALA A 225 -8.24 21.97 10.97
C ALA A 225 -7.44 22.65 9.84
N VAL A 226 -6.77 21.87 8.99
CA VAL A 226 -6.06 22.39 7.81
C VAL A 226 -7.04 23.08 6.87
N ALA A 227 -8.15 22.45 6.48
CA ALA A 227 -9.12 23.06 5.58
C ALA A 227 -9.65 24.41 6.11
N ARG A 228 -9.99 24.49 7.41
CA ARG A 228 -10.42 25.73 8.06
C ARG A 228 -9.34 26.81 8.07
N TYR A 229 -8.08 26.42 8.30
CA TYR A 229 -6.96 27.36 8.26
C TYR A 229 -6.80 27.98 6.85
N LEU A 230 -6.91 27.16 5.79
CA LEU A 230 -6.80 27.62 4.41
C LEU A 230 -7.94 28.56 4.01
N GLU A 231 -9.16 28.30 4.51
CA GLU A 231 -10.31 29.19 4.32
C GLU A 231 -10.14 30.54 5.04
N ALA A 232 -9.62 30.51 6.27
CA ALA A 232 -9.42 31.70 7.08
C ALA A 232 -8.22 32.56 6.63
N THR A 233 -7.24 31.97 5.94
CA THR A 233 -5.95 32.62 5.63
C THR A 233 -5.67 32.63 4.12
N PRO A 234 -6.32 33.48 3.31
CA PRO A 234 -6.26 33.39 1.84
C PRO A 234 -4.86 33.53 1.21
N ASN A 235 -3.88 34.08 1.93
CA ASN A 235 -2.48 34.24 1.50
C ASN A 235 -1.51 33.37 2.33
N TYR A 236 -1.93 32.17 2.74
CA TYR A 236 -1.07 31.25 3.47
C TYR A 236 0.21 30.90 2.69
N ALA A 237 1.33 30.76 3.41
CA ALA A 237 2.54 30.19 2.85
C ALA A 237 2.33 28.69 2.63
N ARG A 238 2.28 28.27 1.36
CA ARG A 238 1.97 26.88 1.01
C ARG A 238 2.96 25.88 1.62
N ALA A 239 4.24 26.26 1.67
CA ALA A 239 5.31 25.46 2.25
C ALA A 239 5.11 25.25 3.75
N ASP A 240 4.76 26.31 4.50
CA ASP A 240 4.48 26.22 5.93
C ASP A 240 3.26 25.34 6.24
N VAL A 241 2.19 25.44 5.43
CA VAL A 241 1.04 24.55 5.55
C VAL A 241 1.44 23.10 5.33
N ALA A 242 2.21 22.81 4.28
CA ALA A 242 2.65 21.46 3.96
C ALA A 242 3.55 20.90 5.07
N ALA A 243 4.52 21.69 5.55
CA ALA A 243 5.45 21.30 6.60
C ALA A 243 4.74 21.05 7.94
N SER A 244 3.86 21.95 8.37
CA SER A 244 3.11 21.78 9.62
C SER A 244 2.05 20.68 9.56
N PHE A 245 1.54 20.35 8.38
CA PHE A 245 0.63 19.20 8.23
C PHE A 245 1.38 17.86 8.24
N GLN A 246 2.60 17.82 7.71
CA GLN A 246 3.42 16.60 7.65
C GLN A 246 4.01 16.22 9.02
N GLU A 247 4.29 17.20 9.88
CA GLU A 247 4.79 17.04 11.26
C GLU A 247 3.70 16.62 12.26
#